data_AF-A0A235JAP7-F1
#
_entry.id   AF-A0A235JAP7-F1
#
_cell.length_a   1.000
_cell.length_b   1.000
_cell.length_c   1.000
_cell.angle_alpha   90.00
_cell.angle_beta   90.00
_cell.angle_gamma   90.00
#
_symmetry.space_group_name_H-M   'P 1'
#
loop_
_entity.id
_entity.type
_entity.pdbx_description
1 polymer ?
#
loop_
_entity_poly.entity_id
_entity_poly.type
_entity_poly.pdbx_seq_one_letter_code
_entity_poly.pdbx_strand_id
1 'polypeptide(L)'
;MTTKLLNTLAAATTLAGIVATSGVANAASLSYTSSSNYDLTDIIDAPLSVQQFNSSLGTLQGVTIEFTGNILGNAGFENRSKAPTPVTVNLASQFSLGLNNQSLLALNPQYSYSYQVAKYDGTTDYGGTSGKTVSNLTATQSATQSFTNTQFLQSFIGNGNVDFLFSALATSAVTGSGNMRSYIDTYAKAGIKVTYDYQSVPEPSATLGVGLIAGLCLLSQRKKSWLKVSNS
;
A
#
# COMPACT_ATOMS: atom_id res chain seq x y z
N MET A 1 -71.66 40.31 25.49
CA MET A 1 -70.49 39.41 25.43
C MET A 1 -70.68 38.55 24.19
N THR A 2 -69.85 38.53 23.14
CA THR A 2 -68.42 38.82 22.96
C THR A 2 -68.19 39.17 21.48
N THR A 3 -67.26 40.09 21.24
CA THR A 3 -66.71 40.57 19.96
C THR A 3 -66.03 39.46 19.15
N LYS A 4 -66.02 39.57 17.81
CA LYS A 4 -64.96 38.97 16.98
C LYS A 4 -64.39 39.99 16.00
N LEU A 5 -63.11 40.26 16.22
CA LEU A 5 -62.19 41.12 15.48
C LEU A 5 -61.84 40.55 14.10
N LEU A 6 -61.50 41.47 13.18
CA LEU A 6 -60.83 41.23 11.92
C LEU A 6 -59.43 40.60 12.13
N ASN A 7 -59.05 39.63 11.28
CA ASN A 7 -57.65 39.27 11.08
C ASN A 7 -57.28 39.40 9.60
N THR A 8 -56.53 40.45 9.30
CA THR A 8 -55.70 40.62 8.11
C THR A 8 -54.56 39.59 8.15
N LEU A 9 -54.29 38.90 7.04
CA LEU A 9 -53.08 38.09 6.90
C LEU A 9 -52.22 38.66 5.79
N ALA A 10 -51.12 39.28 6.22
CA ALA A 10 -50.04 39.76 5.37
C ALA A 10 -49.38 38.58 4.63
N ALA A 11 -49.18 38.72 3.33
CA ALA A 11 -48.38 37.79 2.54
C ALA A 11 -46.90 38.06 2.81
N ALA A 12 -46.26 37.22 3.60
CA ALA A 12 -44.81 37.18 3.74
C ALA A 12 -44.22 36.41 2.56
N THR A 13 -43.66 37.10 1.57
CA THR A 13 -42.79 36.48 0.55
C THR A 13 -41.41 36.25 1.16
N THR A 14 -41.14 35.02 1.57
CA THR A 14 -39.79 34.58 1.92
C THR A 14 -38.98 34.35 0.63
N LEU A 15 -38.00 35.22 0.40
CA LEU A 15 -36.97 35.00 -0.62
C LEU A 15 -36.01 33.92 -0.08
N ALA A 16 -36.20 32.67 -0.49
CA ALA A 16 -35.24 31.61 -0.23
C ALA A 16 -34.07 31.78 -1.21
N GLY A 17 -32.98 32.41 -0.75
CA GLY A 17 -31.71 32.38 -1.47
C GLY A 17 -31.19 30.95 -1.52
N ILE A 18 -31.12 30.36 -2.71
CA ILE A 18 -30.42 29.10 -2.92
C ILE A 18 -28.93 29.41 -2.79
N VAL A 19 -28.34 29.02 -1.66
CA VAL A 19 -26.88 28.98 -1.53
C VAL A 19 -26.42 27.82 -2.40
N ALA A 20 -25.83 28.13 -3.56
CA ALA A 20 -25.05 27.16 -4.31
C ALA A 20 -23.79 26.86 -3.50
N THR A 21 -23.81 25.84 -2.65
CA THR A 21 -22.59 25.32 -2.05
C THR A 21 -21.82 24.62 -3.17
N SER A 22 -20.78 25.27 -3.69
CA SER A 22 -19.75 24.62 -4.49
C SER A 22 -19.29 23.39 -3.73
N GLY A 23 -19.42 22.20 -4.33
CA GLY A 23 -18.96 20.96 -3.72
C GLY A 23 -17.50 21.12 -3.33
N VAL A 24 -17.23 21.11 -2.03
CA VAL A 24 -15.86 21.14 -1.52
C VAL A 24 -15.15 19.90 -2.05
N ALA A 25 -14.06 20.15 -2.78
CA ALA A 25 -13.16 19.11 -3.23
C ALA A 25 -12.54 18.51 -1.94
N ASN A 26 -12.82 17.23 -1.63
CA ASN A 26 -12.26 16.54 -0.47
C ASN A 26 -11.06 15.68 -0.89
N ALA A 27 -9.97 15.72 -0.12
CA ALA A 27 -8.86 14.80 -0.28
C ALA A 27 -9.31 13.38 0.13
N ALA A 28 -9.05 12.40 -0.72
CA ALA A 28 -9.38 11.00 -0.52
C ALA A 28 -8.15 10.11 -0.80
N SER A 29 -8.16 8.88 -0.28
CA SER A 29 -7.09 7.93 -0.55
C SER A 29 -7.60 6.52 -0.87
N LEU A 30 -6.82 5.79 -1.66
CA LEU A 30 -7.10 4.42 -2.11
C LEU A 30 -5.80 3.62 -2.08
N SER A 31 -5.81 2.41 -1.52
CA SER A 31 -4.61 1.57 -1.43
C SER A 31 -4.76 0.23 -2.13
N TYR A 32 -3.67 -0.24 -2.73
CA TYR A 32 -3.51 -1.58 -3.28
C TYR A 32 -2.25 -2.23 -2.71
N THR A 33 -2.27 -3.56 -2.62
CA THR A 33 -1.13 -4.34 -2.12
C THR A 33 -0.77 -5.44 -3.11
N SER A 34 0.50 -5.83 -3.10
CA SER A 34 1.02 -6.97 -3.85
C SER A 34 2.17 -7.59 -3.08
N SER A 35 2.37 -8.89 -3.21
CA SER A 35 3.46 -9.59 -2.52
C SER A 35 3.89 -10.84 -3.26
N SER A 36 5.16 -11.20 -3.13
CA SER A 36 5.69 -12.49 -3.54
C SER A 36 5.69 -13.49 -2.37
N ASN A 37 5.73 -14.78 -2.71
CA ASN A 37 6.09 -15.83 -1.77
C ASN A 37 7.62 -15.86 -1.60
N TYR A 38 8.10 -16.65 -0.62
CA TYR A 38 9.52 -16.95 -0.58
C TYR A 38 9.93 -17.72 -1.83
N ASP A 39 11.03 -17.27 -2.42
CA ASP A 39 11.79 -17.99 -3.43
C ASP A 39 13.27 -17.95 -3.06
N LEU A 40 14.09 -18.78 -3.69
CA LEU A 40 15.55 -18.69 -3.56
C LEU A 40 16.00 -17.28 -3.92
N THR A 41 17.00 -16.78 -3.18
CA THR A 41 17.62 -15.48 -3.49
C THR A 41 18.33 -15.51 -4.85
N ASP A 42 18.85 -14.35 -5.25
CA ASP A 42 19.27 -14.03 -6.62
C ASP A 42 18.06 -13.87 -7.56
N ILE A 43 17.00 -13.29 -7.00
CA ILE A 43 15.78 -12.89 -7.71
C ILE A 43 16.11 -11.68 -8.58
N ILE A 44 15.70 -11.73 -9.84
CA ILE A 44 15.90 -10.66 -10.83
C ILE A 44 14.53 -10.22 -11.33
N ASP A 45 14.20 -8.96 -11.07
CA ASP A 45 13.05 -8.24 -11.62
C ASP A 45 11.72 -8.98 -11.52
N ALA A 46 11.47 -9.65 -10.40
CA ALA A 46 10.20 -10.32 -10.14
C ALA A 46 9.07 -9.28 -10.00
N PRO A 47 7.96 -9.41 -10.74
CA PRO A 47 6.91 -8.41 -10.75
C PRO A 47 6.07 -8.43 -9.48
N LEU A 48 5.80 -7.24 -8.93
CA LEU A 48 4.79 -6.96 -7.91
C LEU A 48 3.77 -5.99 -8.51
N SER A 49 2.64 -6.53 -8.98
CA SER A 49 1.64 -5.76 -9.73
C SER A 49 0.56 -5.19 -8.81
N VAL A 50 0.21 -3.92 -9.00
CA VAL A 50 -0.97 -3.27 -8.40
C VAL A 50 -1.81 -2.59 -9.47
N GLN A 51 -3.10 -2.40 -9.22
CA GLN A 51 -3.98 -1.68 -10.14
C GLN A 51 -3.60 -0.19 -10.20
N GLN A 52 -3.64 0.38 -11.40
CA GLN A 52 -3.49 1.83 -11.62
C GLN A 52 -4.66 2.62 -11.02
N PHE A 53 -4.42 3.89 -10.71
CA PHE A 53 -5.45 4.83 -10.32
C PHE A 53 -6.40 5.14 -11.50
N ASN A 54 -7.69 4.85 -11.30
CA ASN A 54 -8.74 5.20 -12.25
C ASN A 54 -9.04 6.71 -12.20
N SER A 55 -8.75 7.42 -13.29
CA SER A 55 -8.97 8.86 -13.41
C SER A 55 -10.43 9.30 -13.30
N SER A 56 -11.41 8.40 -13.40
CA SER A 56 -12.81 8.75 -13.16
C SER A 56 -13.11 9.08 -11.69
N LEU A 57 -12.23 8.68 -10.76
CA LEU A 57 -12.38 8.95 -9.32
C LEU A 57 -11.99 10.37 -8.94
N GLY A 58 -11.15 11.03 -9.73
CA GLY A 58 -10.56 12.32 -9.39
C GLY A 58 -9.23 12.61 -10.05
N THR A 59 -8.56 13.63 -9.53
CA THR A 59 -7.21 14.00 -9.95
C THR A 59 -6.20 13.46 -8.93
N LEU A 60 -5.32 12.55 -9.36
CA LEU A 60 -4.24 12.02 -8.53
C LEU A 60 -3.29 13.15 -8.11
N GLN A 61 -3.05 13.28 -6.80
CA GLN A 61 -2.19 14.31 -6.19
C GLN A 61 -0.87 13.73 -5.67
N GLY A 62 -0.89 12.48 -5.23
CA GLY A 62 0.28 11.82 -4.67
C GLY A 62 0.19 10.31 -4.71
N VAL A 63 1.35 9.67 -4.67
CA VAL A 63 1.51 8.23 -4.53
C VAL A 63 2.47 7.98 -3.38
N THR A 64 2.06 7.17 -2.40
CA THR A 64 2.93 6.69 -1.32
C THR A 64 3.14 5.20 -1.48
N ILE A 65 4.40 4.78 -1.61
CA ILE A 65 4.81 3.38 -1.75
C ILE A 65 5.50 2.96 -0.47
N GLU A 66 4.96 1.94 0.18
CA GLU A 66 5.62 1.19 1.24
C GLU A 66 6.15 -0.11 0.64
N PHE A 67 7.45 -0.37 0.83
CA PHE A 67 8.14 -1.58 0.42
C PHE A 67 8.65 -2.32 1.65
N THR A 68 8.26 -3.57 1.79
CA THR A 68 8.74 -4.47 2.85
C THR A 68 9.42 -5.66 2.21
N GLY A 69 10.66 -5.94 2.63
CA GLY A 69 11.40 -7.11 2.22
C GLY A 69 11.72 -7.99 3.42
N ASN A 70 11.68 -9.31 3.22
CA ASN A 70 12.13 -10.27 4.22
C ASN A 70 13.09 -11.29 3.60
N ILE A 71 14.19 -11.54 4.31
CA ILE A 71 15.12 -12.64 4.03
C ILE A 71 14.92 -13.75 5.07
N LEU A 72 14.98 -15.00 4.61
CA LEU A 72 15.02 -16.21 5.42
C LEU A 72 16.30 -16.98 5.10
N GLY A 73 16.94 -17.55 6.12
CA GLY A 73 18.13 -18.36 5.96
C GLY A 73 18.10 -19.64 6.80
N ASN A 74 18.60 -20.71 6.20
CA ASN A 74 18.96 -21.95 6.88
C ASN A 74 20.45 -22.18 6.69
N ALA A 75 21.17 -22.53 7.75
CA ALA A 75 22.62 -22.71 7.68
C ALA A 75 23.04 -23.92 8.49
N GLY A 76 24.10 -24.57 8.05
CA GLY A 76 24.80 -25.58 8.83
C GLY A 76 26.30 -25.31 8.83
N PHE A 77 26.93 -25.63 9.95
CA PHE A 77 28.38 -25.48 10.11
C PHE A 77 28.96 -26.61 10.95
N GLU A 78 30.17 -27.01 10.60
CA GLU A 78 30.90 -28.15 11.17
C GLU A 78 32.37 -27.75 11.37
N ASN A 79 32.83 -27.75 12.62
CA ASN A 79 34.21 -27.45 12.94
C ASN A 79 35.08 -28.72 12.84
N ARG A 80 35.91 -28.77 11.80
CA ARG A 80 36.85 -29.87 11.56
C ARG A 80 38.23 -29.62 12.20
N SER A 81 38.36 -28.57 13.00
CA SER A 81 39.60 -28.23 13.73
C SER A 81 39.78 -29.07 15.00
N LYS A 82 41.03 -29.17 15.48
CA LYS A 82 41.38 -29.85 16.75
C LYS A 82 41.04 -29.03 18.01
N ALA A 83 40.59 -27.80 17.86
CA ALA A 83 40.23 -26.88 18.93
C ALA A 83 38.81 -26.34 18.74
N PRO A 84 38.10 -25.97 19.82
CA PRO A 84 36.83 -25.24 19.74
C PRO A 84 36.98 -23.90 19.00
N THR A 85 35.90 -23.42 18.39
CA THR A 85 35.88 -22.12 17.70
C THR A 85 34.52 -21.44 17.80
N PRO A 86 34.46 -20.10 17.87
CA PRO A 86 33.25 -19.38 17.51
C PRO A 86 32.93 -19.62 16.04
N VAL A 87 31.64 -19.70 15.74
CA VAL A 87 31.07 -19.61 14.41
C VAL A 87 30.00 -18.52 14.42
N THR A 88 30.00 -17.70 13.37
CA THR A 88 28.99 -16.66 13.14
C THR A 88 28.34 -16.91 11.78
N VAL A 89 27.02 -16.98 11.76
CA VAL A 89 26.19 -16.95 10.56
C VAL A 89 25.66 -15.52 10.41
N ASN A 90 26.09 -14.83 9.37
CA ASN A 90 25.58 -13.52 9.00
C ASN A 90 24.61 -13.69 7.84
N LEU A 91 23.32 -13.56 8.14
CA LEU A 91 22.24 -13.49 7.15
C LEU A 91 22.13 -12.05 6.67
N ALA A 92 22.27 -11.81 5.38
CA ALA A 92 22.18 -10.50 4.76
C ALA A 92 21.76 -10.61 3.29
N SER A 93 21.00 -9.61 2.81
CA SER A 93 20.70 -9.45 1.39
C SER A 93 20.52 -7.97 1.04
N GLN A 94 20.78 -7.65 -0.22
CA GLN A 94 20.47 -6.37 -0.84
C GLN A 94 19.20 -6.53 -1.66
N PHE A 95 18.16 -5.80 -1.28
CA PHE A 95 16.89 -5.76 -1.98
C PHE A 95 16.73 -4.44 -2.71
N SER A 96 16.17 -4.47 -3.92
CA SER A 96 15.78 -3.29 -4.66
C SER A 96 14.36 -3.43 -5.19
N LEU A 97 13.66 -2.30 -5.24
CA LEU A 97 12.37 -2.14 -5.89
C LEU A 97 12.50 -1.09 -6.99
N GLY A 98 12.29 -1.51 -8.24
CA GLY A 98 12.35 -0.65 -9.41
C GLY A 98 10.98 -0.40 -10.05
N LEU A 99 10.90 0.68 -10.81
CA LEU A 99 9.78 0.98 -11.70
C LEU A 99 10.33 1.74 -12.92
N ASN A 100 9.89 1.38 -14.14
CA ASN A 100 10.31 2.04 -15.38
C ASN A 100 11.84 2.17 -15.54
N ASN A 101 12.58 1.10 -15.23
CA ASN A 101 14.05 1.06 -15.23
C ASN A 101 14.73 2.04 -14.26
N GLN A 102 14.01 2.54 -13.26
CA GLN A 102 14.54 3.38 -12.19
C GLN A 102 14.45 2.66 -10.84
N SER A 103 15.50 2.76 -10.02
CA SER A 103 15.47 2.29 -8.64
C SER A 103 14.65 3.26 -7.79
N LEU A 104 13.65 2.75 -7.06
CA LEU A 104 12.83 3.56 -6.15
C LEU A 104 13.32 3.41 -4.71
N LEU A 105 13.33 2.18 -4.21
CA LEU A 105 13.64 1.87 -2.81
C LEU A 105 14.68 0.75 -2.74
N ALA A 106 15.54 0.80 -1.74
CA ALA A 106 16.51 -0.24 -1.44
C ALA A 106 16.45 -0.60 0.04
N LEU A 107 16.58 -1.89 0.34
CA LEU A 107 16.58 -2.42 1.70
C LEU A 107 17.78 -3.36 1.89
N ASN A 108 18.32 -3.39 3.10
CA ASN A 108 19.44 -4.25 3.49
C ASN A 108 19.12 -4.98 4.81
N PRO A 109 18.14 -5.91 4.81
CA PRO A 109 17.84 -6.69 6.02
C PRO A 109 19.03 -7.58 6.38
N GLN A 110 19.34 -7.63 7.67
CA GLN A 110 20.45 -8.41 8.20
C GLN A 110 20.13 -9.01 9.57
N TYR A 111 20.70 -10.17 9.85
CA TYR A 111 20.65 -10.84 11.14
C TYR A 111 21.96 -11.60 11.38
N SER A 112 22.47 -11.57 12.61
CA SER A 112 23.68 -12.29 12.98
C SER A 112 23.38 -13.31 14.08
N TYR A 113 23.78 -14.56 13.83
CA TYR A 113 23.70 -15.65 14.79
C TYR A 113 25.11 -16.11 15.13
N SER A 114 25.43 -16.26 16.42
CA SER A 114 26.74 -16.77 16.86
C SER A 114 26.60 -17.97 17.77
N TYR A 115 27.51 -18.93 17.64
CA TYR A 115 27.54 -20.15 18.44
C TYR A 115 28.98 -20.64 18.63
N GLN A 116 29.25 -21.25 19.78
CA GLN A 116 30.55 -21.89 20.06
C GLN A 116 30.41 -23.39 19.81
N VAL A 117 31.26 -23.92 18.93
CA VAL A 117 31.36 -25.36 18.68
C VAL A 117 32.66 -25.92 19.24
N ALA A 118 32.61 -27.17 19.70
CA ALA A 118 33.77 -27.90 20.19
C ALA A 118 34.73 -28.30 19.05
N LYS A 119 35.83 -28.96 19.40
CA LYS A 119 36.72 -29.62 18.43
C LYS A 119 35.96 -30.70 17.67
N TYR A 120 36.44 -31.04 16.47
CA TYR A 120 35.87 -32.09 15.63
C TYR A 120 35.70 -33.42 16.39
N ASP A 121 34.52 -34.01 16.27
CA ASP A 121 34.19 -35.32 16.84
C ASP A 121 34.48 -36.51 15.91
N GLY A 122 34.90 -36.23 14.67
CA GLY A 122 35.25 -37.25 13.67
C GLY A 122 34.18 -37.47 12.60
N THR A 123 33.03 -36.81 12.70
CA THR A 123 31.92 -36.93 11.75
C THR A 123 31.50 -35.56 11.22
N THR A 124 31.15 -35.47 9.93
CA THR A 124 30.62 -34.23 9.35
C THR A 124 29.13 -34.38 9.10
N ASP A 125 28.34 -33.95 10.06
CA ASP A 125 26.87 -34.08 10.07
C ASP A 125 26.15 -32.76 10.38
N TYR A 126 26.89 -31.68 10.65
CA TYR A 126 26.35 -30.37 11.05
C TYR A 126 25.51 -30.46 12.33
N GLY A 127 25.93 -31.33 13.26
CA GLY A 127 25.26 -31.59 14.52
C GLY A 127 26.23 -31.89 15.65
N GLY A 128 25.68 -32.45 16.73
CA GLY A 128 26.48 -32.81 17.90
C GLY A 128 27.14 -31.62 18.59
N THR A 129 28.37 -31.83 19.07
CA THR A 129 29.13 -30.79 19.78
C THR A 129 30.05 -30.00 18.86
N SER A 130 30.42 -30.56 17.70
CA SER A 130 31.36 -29.94 16.75
C SER A 130 30.70 -29.23 15.57
N GLY A 131 29.40 -29.44 15.36
CA GLY A 131 28.59 -28.74 14.38
C GLY A 131 27.21 -28.33 14.90
N LYS A 132 26.48 -27.58 14.06
CA LYS A 132 25.09 -27.21 14.29
C LYS A 132 24.38 -26.86 12.98
N THR A 133 23.11 -27.23 12.91
CA THR A 133 22.15 -26.74 11.91
C THR A 133 21.23 -25.72 12.58
N VAL A 134 21.07 -24.58 11.93
CA VAL A 134 20.17 -23.50 12.32
C VAL A 134 19.20 -23.19 11.19
N SER A 135 17.94 -23.00 11.53
CA SER A 135 16.87 -22.83 10.56
C SER A 135 16.00 -21.64 10.93
N ASN A 136 15.29 -21.09 9.94
CA ASN A 136 14.37 -19.96 10.13
C ASN A 136 15.06 -18.72 10.71
N LEU A 137 16.33 -18.50 10.39
CA LEU A 137 16.95 -17.19 10.61
C LEU A 137 16.22 -16.20 9.71
N THR A 138 15.74 -15.08 10.23
CA THR A 138 15.00 -14.11 9.43
C THR A 138 15.41 -12.68 9.76
N ALA A 139 15.33 -11.82 8.75
CA ALA A 139 15.41 -10.37 8.92
C ALA A 139 14.39 -9.69 8.01
N THR A 140 13.68 -8.70 8.54
CA THR A 140 12.72 -7.88 7.80
C THR A 140 13.19 -6.44 7.84
N GLN A 141 13.01 -5.72 6.74
CA GLN A 141 13.14 -4.28 6.70
C GLN A 141 12.02 -3.69 5.84
N SER A 142 11.63 -2.46 6.15
CA SER A 142 10.61 -1.73 5.40
C SER A 142 11.06 -0.28 5.18
N ALA A 143 10.65 0.29 4.07
CA ALA A 143 10.83 1.72 3.76
C ALA A 143 9.61 2.26 3.02
N THR A 144 9.38 3.56 3.17
CA THR A 144 8.26 4.25 2.55
C THR A 144 8.75 5.49 1.82
N GLN A 145 8.18 5.76 0.65
CA GLN A 145 8.47 6.95 -0.13
C GLN A 145 7.21 7.50 -0.79
N SER A 146 7.05 8.83 -0.73
CA SER A 146 5.93 9.54 -1.35
C SER A 146 6.39 10.37 -2.55
N PHE A 147 5.54 10.43 -3.57
CA PHE A 147 5.80 11.11 -4.83
C PHE A 147 4.64 12.03 -5.19
N THR A 148 4.94 13.27 -5.55
CA THR A 148 3.98 14.28 -6.00
C THR A 148 4.35 14.89 -7.36
N ASN A 149 5.46 14.45 -7.95
CA ASN A 149 5.91 14.92 -9.26
C ASN A 149 4.93 14.47 -10.36
N THR A 150 4.29 15.43 -11.03
CA THR A 150 3.22 15.16 -11.99
C THR A 150 3.64 14.26 -13.16
N GLN A 151 4.90 14.33 -13.61
CA GLN A 151 5.40 13.47 -14.70
C GLN A 151 5.52 12.02 -14.23
N PHE A 152 6.05 11.79 -13.02
CA PHE A 152 6.13 10.46 -12.44
C PHE A 152 4.74 9.86 -12.17
N LEU A 153 3.80 10.69 -11.68
CA LEU A 153 2.42 10.29 -11.41
C LEU A 153 1.69 9.74 -12.64
N GLN A 154 2.07 10.13 -13.87
CA GLN A 154 1.47 9.58 -15.09
C GLN A 154 1.62 8.05 -15.21
N SER A 155 2.67 7.47 -14.63
CA SER A 155 2.89 6.00 -14.64
C SER A 155 1.82 5.24 -13.86
N PHE A 156 1.09 5.93 -12.98
CA PHE A 156 0.13 5.34 -12.06
C PHE A 156 -1.32 5.54 -12.50
N ILE A 157 -1.59 6.30 -13.56
CA ILE A 157 -2.95 6.63 -14.00
C ILE A 157 -3.32 5.74 -15.19
N GLY A 158 -4.48 5.08 -15.11
CA GLY A 158 -4.97 4.23 -16.19
C GLY A 158 -5.92 3.15 -15.70
N ASN A 159 -6.23 2.20 -16.58
CA ASN A 159 -7.13 1.07 -16.30
C ASN A 159 -6.37 -0.27 -16.20
N GLY A 160 -5.04 -0.25 -16.28
CA GLY A 160 -4.19 -1.43 -16.22
C GLY A 160 -3.53 -1.61 -14.85
N ASN A 161 -2.37 -2.26 -14.87
CA ASN A 161 -1.54 -2.48 -13.70
C ASN A 161 -0.22 -1.71 -13.80
N VAL A 162 0.34 -1.35 -12.64
CA VAL A 162 1.72 -0.93 -12.50
C VAL A 162 2.52 -2.11 -11.98
N ASP A 163 3.55 -2.50 -12.71
CA ASP A 163 4.45 -3.58 -12.32
C ASP A 163 5.72 -2.99 -11.70
N PHE A 164 5.90 -3.23 -10.41
CA PHE A 164 7.18 -2.96 -9.74
C PHE A 164 8.09 -4.18 -9.88
N LEU A 165 9.38 -3.94 -10.06
CA LEU A 165 10.36 -5.00 -10.26
C LEU A 165 11.17 -5.18 -8.98
N PHE A 166 10.99 -6.32 -8.31
CA PHE A 166 11.72 -6.70 -7.11
C PHE A 166 12.94 -7.55 -7.47
N SER A 167 14.11 -7.14 -6.98
CA SER A 167 15.34 -7.94 -7.06
C SER A 167 15.91 -8.18 -5.66
N ALA A 168 16.54 -9.34 -5.46
CA ALA A 168 17.13 -9.74 -4.19
C ALA A 168 18.44 -10.50 -4.37
N LEU A 169 19.55 -9.89 -3.99
CA LEU A 169 20.89 -10.51 -4.01
C LEU A 169 21.29 -10.90 -2.59
N ALA A 170 21.50 -12.19 -2.32
CA ALA A 170 21.99 -12.61 -1.01
C ALA A 170 23.49 -12.36 -0.87
N THR A 171 23.90 -11.84 0.29
CA THR A 171 25.31 -11.62 0.64
C THR A 171 25.64 -12.27 1.98
N SER A 172 24.97 -13.38 2.27
CA SER A 172 25.07 -14.08 3.55
C SER A 172 26.37 -14.88 3.63
N ALA A 173 26.90 -15.05 4.83
CA ALA A 173 28.17 -15.74 5.06
C ALA A 173 28.19 -16.51 6.37
N VAL A 174 28.95 -17.60 6.40
CA VAL A 174 29.33 -18.31 7.62
C VAL A 174 30.82 -18.10 7.85
N THR A 175 31.18 -17.55 9.01
CA THR A 175 32.57 -17.28 9.41
C THR A 175 32.94 -18.09 10.64
N GLY A 176 34.12 -18.70 10.65
CA GLY A 176 34.60 -19.56 11.74
C GLY A 176 36.07 -19.90 11.56
N SER A 177 36.50 -21.05 12.07
CA SER A 177 37.88 -21.53 11.88
C SER A 177 38.20 -21.86 10.41
N GLY A 178 39.49 -21.92 10.06
CA GLY A 178 39.91 -22.24 8.69
C GLY A 178 39.57 -23.67 8.24
N ASN A 179 39.50 -24.64 9.16
CA ASN A 179 39.05 -26.00 8.87
C ASN A 179 37.57 -26.14 9.23
N MET A 180 36.70 -25.46 8.50
CA MET A 180 35.25 -25.54 8.67
C MET A 180 34.60 -26.06 7.39
N ARG A 181 33.51 -26.82 7.54
CA ARG A 181 32.56 -27.04 6.44
C ARG A 181 31.27 -26.33 6.79
N SER A 182 30.68 -25.61 5.85
CA SER A 182 29.45 -24.87 6.07
C SER A 182 28.62 -24.77 4.80
N TYR A 183 27.33 -24.52 4.98
CA TYR A 183 26.40 -24.13 3.93
C TYR A 183 25.45 -23.05 4.46
N ILE A 184 24.83 -22.30 3.55
CA ILE A 184 23.72 -21.42 3.83
C ILE A 184 22.78 -21.38 2.62
N ASP A 185 21.51 -21.66 2.85
CA ASP A 185 20.44 -21.53 1.87
C ASP A 185 19.62 -20.30 2.23
N THR A 186 19.46 -19.38 1.28
CA THR A 186 18.75 -18.12 1.48
C THR A 186 17.54 -18.00 0.57
N TYR A 187 16.49 -17.43 1.14
CA TYR A 187 15.22 -17.18 0.48
C TYR A 187 14.81 -15.73 0.72
N ALA A 188 14.13 -15.13 -0.24
CA ALA A 188 13.61 -13.78 -0.12
C ALA A 188 12.15 -13.70 -0.55
N LYS A 189 11.43 -12.77 0.07
CA LYS A 189 10.11 -12.33 -0.39
C LYS A 189 9.95 -10.83 -0.19
N ALA A 190 9.00 -10.26 -0.91
CA ALA A 190 8.72 -8.83 -0.86
C ALA A 190 7.21 -8.58 -0.81
N GLY A 191 6.84 -7.43 -0.26
CA GLY A 191 5.50 -6.88 -0.31
C GLY A 191 5.54 -5.38 -0.56
N ILE A 192 4.58 -4.89 -1.34
CA ILE A 192 4.35 -3.47 -1.55
C ILE A 192 2.92 -3.09 -1.12
N LYS A 193 2.79 -1.87 -0.62
CA LYS A 193 1.51 -1.18 -0.47
C LYS A 193 1.62 0.18 -1.16
N VAL A 194 0.78 0.39 -2.17
CA VAL A 194 0.71 1.64 -2.92
C VAL A 194 -0.56 2.36 -2.51
N THR A 195 -0.42 3.60 -2.06
CA THR A 195 -1.52 4.47 -1.64
C THR A 195 -1.59 5.66 -2.58
N TYR A 196 -2.73 5.83 -3.23
CA TYR A 196 -3.07 6.95 -4.09
C TYR A 196 -3.79 8.01 -3.28
N ASP A 197 -3.20 9.20 -3.17
CA ASP A 197 -3.84 10.38 -2.60
C ASP A 197 -4.40 11.21 -3.76
N TYR A 198 -5.71 11.46 -3.77
CA TYR A 198 -6.38 12.10 -4.89
C TYR A 198 -7.43 13.10 -4.45
N GLN A 199 -7.68 14.07 -5.34
CA GLN A 199 -8.76 15.01 -5.20
C GLN A 199 -10.00 14.44 -5.89
N SER A 200 -11.01 14.04 -5.12
CA SER A 200 -12.22 13.42 -5.67
C SER A 200 -13.02 14.37 -6.57
N VAL A 201 -13.68 13.82 -7.59
CA VAL A 201 -14.71 14.54 -8.35
C VAL A 201 -15.96 14.63 -7.47
N PRO A 202 -16.53 15.83 -7.23
CA PRO A 202 -17.80 15.94 -6.54
C PRO A 202 -18.88 15.17 -7.30
N GLU A 203 -19.61 14.28 -6.62
CA GLU A 203 -20.76 13.64 -7.27
C GLU A 203 -21.77 14.72 -7.69
N PRO A 204 -22.36 14.63 -8.90
CA PRO A 204 -23.41 15.55 -9.34
C PRO A 204 -24.73 15.26 -8.61
N SER A 205 -24.77 15.49 -7.30
CA SER A 205 -25.95 15.32 -6.43
C SER A 205 -26.39 16.65 -5.85
N ALA A 206 -26.70 17.61 -6.73
CA ALA A 206 -27.46 18.81 -6.34
C ALA A 206 -28.41 19.34 -7.45
N THR A 207 -28.17 19.05 -8.73
CA THR A 207 -28.97 19.63 -9.83
C THR A 207 -30.26 18.87 -10.17
N LEU A 208 -30.36 17.58 -9.84
CA LEU A 208 -31.59 16.81 -10.11
C LEU A 208 -32.69 16.99 -9.04
N GLY A 209 -32.30 17.30 -7.80
CA GLY A 209 -33.25 17.57 -6.71
C GLY A 209 -33.98 18.92 -6.87
N VAL A 210 -33.31 19.93 -7.43
CA VAL A 210 -33.91 21.26 -7.66
C VAL A 210 -34.80 21.26 -8.90
N GLY A 211 -34.45 20.53 -9.96
CA GLY A 211 -35.28 20.40 -11.17
C GLY A 211 -36.62 19.70 -10.91
N LEU A 212 -36.63 18.66 -10.07
CA LEU A 212 -37.84 17.92 -9.74
C LEU A 212 -38.76 18.73 -8.80
N ILE A 213 -38.19 19.48 -7.85
CA ILE A 213 -38.96 20.37 -6.96
C ILE A 213 -39.48 21.60 -7.72
N ALA A 214 -38.69 22.22 -8.60
CA ALA A 214 -39.16 23.32 -9.45
C ALA A 214 -40.28 22.86 -10.42
N GLY A 215 -40.14 21.66 -11.01
CA GLY A 215 -41.17 21.06 -11.86
C GLY A 215 -42.47 20.75 -11.10
N LEU A 216 -42.38 20.21 -9.89
CA LEU A 216 -43.55 19.97 -9.02
C LEU A 216 -44.22 21.28 -8.56
N CYS A 217 -43.44 22.32 -8.26
CA CYS A 217 -43.97 23.64 -7.93
C CYS A 217 -44.75 24.27 -9.11
N LEU A 218 -44.19 24.23 -10.32
CA LEU A 218 -44.86 24.72 -11.53
C LEU A 218 -46.15 23.93 -11.87
N LEU A 219 -46.15 22.61 -11.69
CA LEU A 219 -47.33 21.77 -11.90
C LEU A 219 -48.44 22.01 -10.84
N SER A 220 -48.06 22.29 -9.59
CA SER A 220 -49.02 22.61 -8.51
C SER A 220 -49.70 23.97 -8.70
N GLN A 221 -48.99 24.96 -9.28
CA GLN A 221 -49.56 26.26 -9.62
C GLN A 221 -50.57 26.16 -10.77
N ARG A 222 -50.33 25.26 -11.74
CA ARG A 222 -51.22 25.06 -12.89
C ARG A 222 -52.57 24.45 -12.50
N LYS A 223 -52.61 23.54 -11.52
CA LYS A 223 -53.88 22.98 -10.98
C LYS A 223 -54.73 24.02 -10.24
N LYS A 224 -54.12 25.00 -9.56
CA LYS A 224 -54.86 26.08 -8.88
C LYS A 224 -55.53 27.08 -9.84
N SER A 225 -54.99 27.27 -11.04
CA SER A 225 -55.60 28.15 -12.05
C SER A 225 -56.87 27.55 -12.66
N TRP A 226 -56.93 26.23 -12.83
CA TRP A 226 -58.10 25.56 -13.42
C TRP A 226 -59.33 25.56 -12.51
N LEU A 227 -59.12 25.50 -11.19
CA LEU A 227 -60.20 25.55 -10.19
C LEU A 227 -60.81 26.94 -9.99
N LYS A 228 -60.18 28.02 -10.49
CA LYS A 228 -60.72 29.38 -10.41
C LYS A 228 -61.61 29.77 -11.59
N VAL A 229 -61.64 28.98 -12.67
CA VAL A 229 -62.44 29.28 -13.87
C VAL A 229 -63.80 28.58 -13.86
N SER A 230 -64.02 27.60 -12.97
CA SER A 230 -65.27 26.82 -12.95
C SER A 230 -66.37 27.34 -12.01
N ASN A 231 -66.21 28.52 -11.39
CA ASN A 231 -67.25 29.16 -10.58
C ASN A 231 -67.54 30.57 -11.11
N SER A 232 -68.30 30.63 -12.21
CA SER A 232 -69.09 31.79 -12.64
C SER A 232 -70.53 31.34 -12.80
#